data_AF-A0A6D1A7Q6-F1
#
_entry.id   AF-A0A6D1A7Q6-F1
#
_cell.length_a   1.000
_cell.length_b   1.000
_cell.length_c   1.000
_cell.angle_alpha   90.00
_cell.angle_beta   90.00
_cell.angle_gamma   90.00
#
_symmetry.space_group_name_H-M   'P 1'
#
loop_
_entity.id
_entity.type
_entity.pdbx_description
1 polymer ?
#
loop_
_entity_poly.entity_id
_entity_poly.type
_entity_poly.pdbx_seq_one_letter_code
_entity_poly.pdbx_strand_id
1 'polypeptide(L)'
;NLAQVAKRTPGYSGAQLENVINEAGLLAVRRDSEIIERDDIDEAIDRVMAGPAKKNRVITKSELTMVAYHEAGHAVVGIKMPGANKVQKITIIPRGQA
;
A
#
# COMPACT_ATOMS: atom_id res chain seq x y z
N ASN A 1 3.33 -1.36 -19.77
CA ASN A 1 3.73 -0.93 -18.42
C ASN A 1 2.58 -0.79 -17.41
N LEU A 2 1.30 -0.76 -17.84
CA LEU A 2 0.12 -0.71 -16.95
C LEU A 2 -0.27 -2.05 -16.31
N ALA A 3 0.27 -3.16 -16.81
CA ALA A 3 -0.05 -4.50 -16.31
C ALA A 3 0.32 -4.71 -14.83
N GLN A 4 1.34 -4.03 -14.31
CA GLN A 4 1.69 -4.10 -12.87
C GLN A 4 0.66 -3.36 -12.01
N VAL A 5 0.21 -2.19 -12.45
CA VAL A 5 -0.86 -1.43 -11.79
C VAL A 5 -2.14 -2.28 -11.73
N ALA A 6 -2.53 -2.89 -12.86
CA ALA A 6 -3.72 -3.75 -12.93
C ALA A 6 -3.66 -4.95 -11.97
N LYS A 7 -2.47 -5.55 -11.77
CA LYS A 7 -2.28 -6.64 -10.78
C LYS A 7 -2.46 -6.17 -9.34
N ARG A 8 -2.23 -4.87 -9.06
CA ARG A 8 -2.37 -4.28 -7.72
C ARG A 8 -3.75 -3.68 -7.45
N THR A 9 -4.57 -3.48 -8.48
CA THR A 9 -5.93 -2.89 -8.36
C THR A 9 -7.03 -3.84 -8.84
N PRO A 10 -7.05 -5.14 -8.44
CA PRO A 10 -8.13 -6.04 -8.82
C PRO A 10 -9.46 -5.54 -8.22
N GLY A 11 -10.52 -5.51 -9.04
CA GLY A 11 -11.86 -5.09 -8.59
C GLY A 11 -12.06 -3.58 -8.44
N TYR A 12 -11.06 -2.76 -8.79
CA TYR A 12 -11.24 -1.30 -8.79
C TYR A 12 -12.18 -0.86 -9.91
N SER A 13 -13.09 0.07 -9.59
CA SER A 13 -13.90 0.78 -10.58
C SER A 13 -13.09 1.86 -11.30
N GLY A 14 -13.62 2.38 -12.42
CA GLY A 14 -13.00 3.48 -13.15
C GLY A 14 -12.74 4.71 -12.26
N ALA A 15 -13.68 5.05 -11.37
CA ALA A 15 -13.53 6.15 -10.43
C ALA A 15 -12.41 5.91 -9.40
N GLN A 16 -12.21 4.66 -8.96
CA GLN A 16 -11.11 4.33 -8.06
C GLN A 16 -9.75 4.42 -8.76
N LEU A 17 -9.67 4.01 -10.03
CA LEU A 17 -8.47 4.15 -10.84
C LEU A 17 -8.13 5.63 -11.11
N GLU A 18 -9.14 6.44 -11.42
CA GLU A 18 -9.00 7.89 -11.55
C GLU A 18 -8.43 8.49 -10.24
N ASN A 19 -8.99 8.10 -9.10
CA ASN A 19 -8.52 8.57 -7.79
C ASN A 19 -7.05 8.18 -7.53
N VAL A 20 -6.64 6.96 -7.89
CA VAL A 20 -5.23 6.52 -7.78
C VAL A 20 -4.32 7.40 -8.64
N ILE A 21 -4.68 7.70 -9.88
CA ILE A 21 -3.84 8.53 -10.76
C ILE A 21 -3.77 9.98 -10.27
N ASN A 22 -4.88 10.52 -9.76
CA ASN A 22 -4.90 11.85 -9.16
C ASN A 22 -3.96 11.93 -7.93
N GLU A 23 -4.02 10.95 -7.03
CA GLU A 23 -3.11 10.89 -5.87
C GLU A 23 -1.65 10.72 -6.30
N ALA A 24 -1.37 9.93 -7.34
CA ALA A 24 -0.01 9.77 -7.86
C ALA A 24 0.55 11.10 -8.39
N GLY A 25 -0.27 11.89 -9.09
CA GLY A 25 0.09 13.24 -9.53
C GLY A 25 0.39 14.18 -8.35
N LEU A 26 -0.45 14.16 -7.30
CA LEU A 26 -0.22 14.96 -6.09
C LEU A 26 1.08 14.55 -5.37
N LEU A 27 1.42 13.26 -5.37
CA LEU A 27 2.67 12.76 -4.79
C LEU A 27 3.88 13.23 -5.62
N ALA A 28 3.81 13.16 -6.95
CA ALA A 28 4.84 13.66 -7.86
C ALA A 28 5.12 15.16 -7.66
N VAL A 29 4.07 15.98 -7.55
CA VAL A 29 4.21 17.42 -7.27
C VAL A 29 4.83 17.67 -5.89
N ARG A 30 4.45 16.90 -4.87
CA ARG A 30 5.03 17.05 -3.52
C ARG A 30 6.51 16.72 -3.44
N ARG A 31 7.03 15.90 -4.37
CA ARG A 31 8.46 15.60 -4.50
C ARG A 31 9.17 16.49 -5.53
N ASP A 32 8.52 17.56 -5.98
CA ASP A 32 9.05 18.51 -6.96
C ASP A 32 9.47 17.84 -8.29
N SER A 33 8.66 16.86 -8.73
CA SER A 33 8.87 16.13 -9.99
C SER A 33 7.79 16.45 -11.02
N GLU A 34 8.21 16.62 -12.27
CA GLU A 34 7.32 16.86 -13.41
C GLU A 34 6.74 15.56 -14.00
N ILE A 35 7.32 14.41 -13.66
CA ILE A 35 6.96 13.09 -14.20
C ILE A 35 6.44 12.23 -13.06
N ILE A 36 5.31 11.54 -13.26
CA ILE A 36 4.81 10.51 -12.33
C ILE A 36 5.65 9.24 -12.50
N GLU A 37 6.26 8.79 -11.41
CA GLU A 37 7.04 7.56 -11.37
C GLU A 37 6.21 6.39 -10.84
N ARG A 38 6.75 5.17 -10.97
CA ARG A 38 6.07 3.97 -10.45
C ARG A 38 5.85 4.05 -8.94
N ASP A 39 6.80 4.60 -8.21
CA ASP A 39 6.71 4.71 -6.76
C ASP A 39 5.56 5.63 -6.32
N ASP A 40 5.24 6.67 -7.09
CA ASP A 40 4.07 7.53 -6.84
C ASP A 40 2.77 6.75 -7.01
N ILE A 41 2.66 5.96 -8.08
CA ILE A 41 1.49 5.12 -8.34
C ILE A 41 1.35 4.06 -7.24
N ASP A 42 2.46 3.45 -6.84
CA ASP A 42 2.46 2.42 -5.82
C ASP A 42 2.05 2.94 -4.44
N GLU A 43 2.48 4.16 -4.07
CA GLU A 43 2.04 4.85 -2.85
C GLU A 43 0.60 5.37 -2.97
N ALA A 44 0.18 5.82 -4.15
CA ALA A 44 -1.19 6.26 -4.40
C ALA A 44 -2.19 5.11 -4.24
N ILE A 45 -1.89 3.92 -4.75
CA ILE A 45 -2.70 2.71 -4.54
C ILE A 45 -2.82 2.41 -3.04
N ASP A 46 -1.70 2.42 -2.32
CA ASP A 46 -1.71 2.20 -0.86
C ASP A 46 -2.55 3.25 -0.13
N ARG A 47 -2.48 4.52 -0.55
CA ARG A 47 -3.22 5.63 0.03
C ARG A 47 -4.72 5.53 -0.24
N VAL A 48 -5.14 5.17 -1.45
CA VAL A 48 -6.55 4.98 -1.79
C VAL A 48 -7.14 3.77 -1.02
N MET A 49 -6.34 2.72 -0.83
CA MET A 49 -6.79 1.51 -0.13
C MET A 49 -6.85 1.66 1.39
N ALA A 50 -5.79 2.21 2.01
CA ALA A 50 -5.59 2.18 3.46
C ALA A 50 -5.44 3.56 4.10
N GLY A 51 -5.49 4.63 3.30
CA GLY A 51 -5.24 6.00 3.75
C GLY A 51 -3.75 6.37 3.80
N PRO A 52 -3.44 7.64 4.11
CA PRO A 52 -2.07 8.14 4.14
C PRO A 52 -1.23 7.46 5.23
N ALA A 53 0.05 7.20 4.92
CA ALA A 53 1.01 6.70 5.91
C ALA A 53 1.21 7.69 7.07
N LYS A 54 1.15 7.19 8.31
CA LYS A 54 1.46 7.98 9.51
C LYS A 54 2.96 8.03 9.76
N LYS A 55 3.69 8.84 8.97
CA LYS A 55 5.15 8.97 9.09
C LYS A 55 5.63 9.60 10.41
N ASN A 56 4.78 10.39 11.08
CA ASN A 56 5.15 11.12 12.31
C ASN A 56 4.79 10.39 13.61
N ARG A 57 4.29 9.15 13.55
CA ARG A 57 4.06 8.38 14.77
C ARG A 57 5.42 7.91 15.29
N VAL A 58 5.78 8.30 16.51
CA VAL A 58 6.93 7.73 17.20
C VAL A 58 6.57 6.27 17.53
N ILE A 59 7.29 5.32 16.96
CA ILE A 59 7.11 3.88 17.20
C ILE A 59 8.42 3.34 17.74
N THR A 60 8.35 2.64 18.86
CA THR A 60 9.51 1.99 19.45
C THR A 60 9.93 0.76 18.64
N LYS A 61 11.20 0.35 18.75
CA LYS A 61 11.71 -0.88 18.11
C LYS A 61 10.93 -2.12 18.56
N SER A 62 10.51 -2.16 19.82
CA SER A 62 9.71 -3.27 20.37
C SER A 62 8.34 -3.37 19.70
N GLU A 63 7.64 -2.24 19.55
CA GLU A 63 6.35 -2.18 18.85
C GLU A 63 6.49 -2.55 17.37
N LEU A 64 7.52 -2.05 16.67
CA LEU A 64 7.77 -2.44 15.28
C LEU A 64 8.01 -3.94 15.14
N THR A 65 8.76 -4.53 16.07
CA THR A 65 9.05 -5.97 16.08
C THR A 65 7.77 -6.77 16.32
N MET A 66 6.92 -6.33 17.25
CA MET A 66 5.62 -6.96 17.53
C MET A 66 4.71 -6.94 16.29
N VAL A 67 4.56 -5.78 15.65
CA VAL A 67 3.75 -5.64 14.43
C VAL A 67 4.34 -6.48 13.30
N ALA A 68 5.67 -6.52 13.13
CA ALA A 68 6.31 -7.36 12.14
C ALA A 68 5.95 -8.85 12.31
N TYR A 69 5.96 -9.36 13.56
CA TYR A 69 5.53 -10.74 13.82
C TYR A 69 4.04 -10.96 13.57
N HIS A 70 3.19 -9.99 13.91
CA HIS A 70 1.75 -10.06 13.65
C HIS A 70 1.46 -10.19 12.15
N GLU A 71 2.03 -9.27 11.35
CA GLU A 71 1.87 -9.23 9.90
C GLU A 71 2.52 -10.46 9.22
N ALA A 72 3.67 -10.91 9.71
CA ALA A 72 4.29 -12.15 9.24
C ALA A 72 3.42 -13.39 9.52
N GLY A 73 2.71 -13.40 10.65
CA GLY A 73 1.72 -14.43 10.97
C GLY A 73 0.62 -14.52 9.92
N HIS A 74 0.02 -13.38 9.56
CA HIS A 74 -0.96 -13.30 8.46
C HIS A 74 -0.39 -13.80 7.14
N ALA A 75 0.86 -13.44 6.84
CA ALA A 75 1.57 -13.90 5.64
C ALA A 75 1.69 -15.44 5.58
N VAL A 76 2.23 -16.03 6.65
CA VAL A 76 2.56 -17.46 6.71
C VAL A 76 1.28 -18.29 6.67
N VAL A 77 0.26 -17.90 7.44
CA VAL A 77 -1.04 -18.58 7.45
C VAL A 77 -1.71 -18.49 6.08
N GLY A 78 -1.72 -17.31 5.45
CA GLY A 78 -2.32 -17.11 4.13
C GLY A 78 -1.64 -17.92 3.02
N ILE A 79 -0.32 -18.13 3.09
CA ILE A 79 0.41 -18.95 2.11
C ILE A 79 0.11 -20.44 2.31
N LYS A 80 -0.05 -20.90 3.56
CA LYS A 80 -0.18 -22.32 3.87
C LYS A 80 -1.63 -22.84 3.74
N MET A 81 -2.62 -21.96 3.84
CA MET A 81 -4.04 -22.32 3.82
C MET A 81 -4.55 -22.51 2.37
N PRO A 82 -5.05 -23.71 2.01
CA PRO A 82 -5.64 -23.94 0.69
C PRO A 82 -6.87 -23.04 0.46
N GLY A 83 -6.94 -22.39 -0.70
CA GLY A 83 -8.05 -21.51 -1.06
C GLY A 83 -8.00 -20.10 -0.47
N ALA A 84 -6.99 -19.78 0.34
CA ALA A 84 -6.80 -18.42 0.84
C ALA A 84 -6.35 -17.45 -0.27
N ASN A 85 -6.73 -16.18 -0.12
CA ASN A 85 -6.29 -15.12 -1.03
C ASN A 85 -4.77 -14.93 -0.94
N LYS A 86 -4.09 -14.93 -2.09
CA LYS A 86 -2.65 -14.65 -2.14
C LYS A 86 -2.37 -13.22 -1.71
N VAL A 87 -1.62 -13.07 -0.63
CA VAL A 87 -1.19 -11.75 -0.14
C VAL A 87 -0.23 -11.12 -1.16
N GLN A 88 -0.57 -9.92 -1.64
CA GLN A 88 0.24 -9.20 -2.64
C GLN A 88 1.31 -8.30 -2.01
N LYS A 89 1.01 -7.71 -0.85
CA LYS A 89 1.89 -6.78 -0.13
C LYS A 89 1.58 -6.83 1.35
N ILE A 90 2.62 -6.77 2.17
CA ILE A 90 2.55 -6.70 3.64
C ILE A 90 3.46 -5.56 4.07
N THR A 91 3.03 -4.77 5.03
CA THR A 91 3.81 -3.64 5.54
C THR A 91 3.58 -3.45 7.03
N ILE A 92 4.64 -3.03 7.73
CA ILE A 92 4.59 -2.63 9.13
C ILE A 92 4.37 -1.12 9.30
N ILE A 93 4.25 -0.39 8.18
CA ILE A 93 4.01 1.05 8.18
C ILE A 93 2.53 1.29 8.50
N PRO A 94 2.20 1.98 9.60
CA PRO A 94 0.82 2.21 9.98
C PRO A 94 0.14 3.17 8.99
N ARG A 95 -1.06 2.78 8.56
CA ARG A 95 -1.94 3.55 7.67
C ARG A 95 -3.35 3.56 8.26
N GLY A 96 -4.08 4.67 8.13
CA GLY A 96 -5.46 4.74 8.62
C GLY A 96 -5.62 4.62 10.15
N GLN A 97 -6.82 4.25 10.62
CA GLN A 97 -7.13 4.07 12.06
C GLN A 97 -6.83 2.67 12.61
N ALA A 98 -6.38 1.72 11.78
CA ALA A 98 -6.00 0.37 12.20
C ALA A 98 -4.54 0.31 12.66
#